data_AF-A0A1S8Y044-F1
#
_entry.id   AF-A0A1S8Y044-F1
#
_cell.length_a   1.000
_cell.length_b   1.000
_cell.length_c   1.000
_cell.angle_alpha   90.00
_cell.angle_beta   90.00
_cell.angle_gamma   90.00
#
_symmetry.space_group_name_H-M   'P 1'
#
loop_
_entity.id
_entity.type
_entity.pdbx_description
1 polymer ?
#
loop_
_entity_poly.entity_id
_entity_poly.type
_entity_poly.pdbx_seq_one_letter_code
_entity_poly.pdbx_strand_id
1 'polypeptide(L)'
;YAIKHTTRSARAIVRGLHYRLDINSLHRDETATELKLNEIGRVRLRTTIPLLADEYRRNRTTGGFVIIDEATNRTVGAGMIVEAA
;
A
#
# COMPACT_ATOMS: atom_id res chain seq x y z
N TYR A 1 0.04 -11.38 -2.07
CA TYR A 1 0.35 -10.68 -0.82
C TYR A 1 -0.91 -10.64 0.01
N ALA A 2 -0.76 -10.80 1.32
CA ALA A 2 -1.81 -10.52 2.27
C ALA A 2 -1.77 -9.04 2.63
N ILE A 3 -2.95 -8.44 2.79
CA ILE A 3 -3.12 -7.13 3.40
C ILE A 3 -3.77 -7.33 4.76
N LYS A 4 -3.20 -6.74 5.79
CA LYS A 4 -3.82 -6.64 7.12
C LYS A 4 -4.24 -5.20 7.34
N HIS A 5 -5.54 -5.02 7.50
CA HIS A 5 -6.20 -3.74 7.69
C HIS A 5 -7.09 -3.84 8.92
N THR A 6 -6.82 -3.04 9.94
CA THR A 6 -7.49 -3.11 11.24
C THR A 6 -7.57 -4.55 11.79
N THR A 7 -8.77 -5.12 11.89
CA THR A 7 -9.05 -6.48 12.35
C THR A 7 -9.26 -7.48 11.22
N ARG A 8 -9.18 -7.05 9.96
CA ARG A 8 -9.38 -7.89 8.77
C ARG A 8 -8.07 -8.18 8.05
N SER A 9 -7.98 -9.41 7.57
CA SER A 9 -6.95 -9.84 6.62
C SER A 9 -7.62 -10.21 5.30
N ALA A 10 -7.01 -9.81 4.19
CA ALA A 10 -7.47 -10.13 2.85
C ALA A 10 -6.28 -10.41 1.94
N ARG A 11 -6.53 -10.94 0.74
CA ARG A 11 -5.51 -10.98 -0.32
C ARG A 11 -5.54 -9.66 -1.05
N ALA A 12 -4.37 -9.12 -1.38
CA ALA A 12 -4.20 -7.94 -2.20
C ALA A 12 -3.30 -8.24 -3.40
N ILE A 13 -3.64 -7.61 -4.53
CA ILE A 13 -2.88 -7.63 -5.77
C ILE A 13 -2.52 -6.19 -6.11
N VAL A 14 -1.25 -5.93 -6.39
CA VAL A 14 -0.79 -4.65 -6.93
C VAL A 14 -1.24 -4.57 -8.39
N ARG A 15 -2.06 -3.55 -8.70
CA ARG A 15 -2.58 -3.30 -10.06
C ARG A 15 -1.71 -2.35 -10.86
N GLY A 16 -0.92 -1.53 -10.19
CA GLY A 16 0.03 -0.63 -10.81
C GLY A 16 0.76 0.22 -9.78
N LEU A 17 1.92 0.70 -10.20
CA LEU A 17 2.68 1.76 -9.54
C LEU A 17 2.40 3.05 -10.31
N HIS A 18 1.85 4.06 -9.64
CA HIS A 18 1.61 5.36 -10.25
C HIS A 18 2.90 6.19 -10.31
N TYR A 19 3.67 6.18 -9.23
CA TYR A 19 5.00 6.78 -9.18
C TYR A 19 5.77 6.26 -7.97
N ARG A 20 7.10 6.25 -8.11
CA ARG A 20 8.04 6.18 -6.98
C ARG A 20 8.40 7.60 -6.56
N LEU A 21 8.52 7.84 -5.27
CA LEU A 21 8.96 9.10 -4.70
C LEU A 21 10.44 8.98 -4.33
N ASP A 22 11.29 9.79 -4.95
CA ASP A 22 12.66 9.95 -4.50
C ASP A 22 12.68 10.74 -3.18
N ILE A 23 13.22 10.15 -2.13
CA ILE A 23 13.12 10.68 -0.76
C ILE A 23 14.02 11.91 -0.57
N ASN A 24 15.10 12.02 -1.34
CA ASN A 24 16.08 13.10 -1.22
C ASN A 24 15.63 14.35 -1.96
N SER A 25 15.01 14.19 -3.12
CA SER A 25 14.59 15.27 -4.01
C SER A 25 13.09 15.53 -3.98
N LEU A 26 12.29 14.64 -3.40
CA LEU A 26 10.82 14.63 -3.45
C LEU A 26 10.27 14.54 -4.89
N HIS A 27 11.11 14.18 -5.86
CA HIS A 27 10.72 14.00 -7.24
C HIS A 27 9.86 12.73 -7.41
N ARG A 28 8.85 12.80 -8.28
CA ARG A 28 7.98 11.67 -8.61
C ARG A 28 8.44 11.05 -9.92
N ASP A 29 9.00 9.86 -9.82
CA ASP A 29 9.37 9.03 -10.96
C ASP A 29 8.17 8.18 -11.38
N GLU A 30 7.47 8.62 -12.42
CA GLU A 30 6.32 7.94 -13.03
C GLU A 30 6.75 6.80 -13.98
N THR A 31 8.04 6.68 -14.28
CA THR A 31 8.59 5.61 -15.14
C THR A 31 8.96 4.36 -14.35
N ALA A 32 9.03 4.47 -13.02
CA ALA A 32 9.32 3.35 -12.13
C ALA A 32 8.27 2.23 -12.28
N THR A 33 8.75 0.99 -12.37
CA THR A 33 7.91 -0.20 -12.49
C THR A 33 7.84 -1.02 -11.21
N GLU A 34 8.73 -0.77 -10.26
CA GLU A 34 8.84 -1.49 -8.99
C GLU A 34 9.21 -0.55 -7.82
N LEU A 35 9.00 -1.05 -6.60
CA LEU A 35 9.51 -0.42 -5.38
C LEU A 35 10.44 -1.40 -4.65
N LYS A 36 11.64 -0.94 -4.34
CA LYS A 36 12.67 -1.66 -3.56
C LYS A 36 12.50 -1.38 -2.07
N LEU A 37 13.33 -2.05 -1.27
CA LEU A 37 13.38 -1.84 0.17
C LEU A 37 13.61 -0.36 0.49
N ASN A 38 12.80 0.17 1.41
CA ASN A 38 12.80 1.58 1.86
C ASN A 38 12.40 2.61 0.79
N GLU A 39 11.93 2.21 -0.39
CA GLU A 39 11.34 3.14 -1.35
C GLU A 39 9.87 3.43 -1.02
N ILE A 40 9.42 4.63 -1.39
CA ILE A 40 8.04 5.08 -1.19
C ILE A 40 7.41 5.27 -2.57
N GLY A 41 6.14 4.91 -2.72
CA GLY A 41 5.42 5.16 -3.96
C GLY A 41 3.91 5.12 -3.78
N ARG A 42 3.20 5.63 -4.78
CA ARG A 42 1.73 5.52 -4.84
C ARG A 42 1.37 4.30 -5.67
N VAL A 43 0.70 3.34 -5.07
CA VAL A 43 0.28 2.10 -5.74
C VAL A 43 -1.24 2.00 -5.75
N ARG A 44 -1.76 1.27 -6.75
CA ARG A 44 -3.16 0.83 -6.77
C ARG A 44 -3.21 -0.62 -6.30
N LEU A 45 -3.99 -0.89 -5.26
CA LEU A 45 -4.24 -2.24 -4.76
C LEU A 45 -5.66 -2.67 -5.08
N ARG A 46 -5.83 -3.94 -5.45
CA ARG A 46 -7.14 -4.60 -5.48
C ARG A 46 -7.16 -5.69 -4.42
N THR A 47 -8.17 -5.66 -3.56
CA THR A 47 -8.37 -6.68 -2.54
C THR A 47 -9.38 -7.73 -2.99
N THR A 48 -9.30 -8.95 -2.45
CA THR A 48 -10.26 -10.03 -2.78
C THR A 48 -11.60 -9.87 -2.07
N ILE A 49 -11.64 -9.10 -0.99
CA ILE A 49 -12.85 -8.74 -0.26
C ILE A 49 -12.84 -7.22 0.00
N PRO A 50 -14.00 -6.56 0.06
CA PRO A 50 -14.09 -5.14 0.41
C PRO A 50 -13.42 -4.86 1.76
N LEU A 51 -12.80 -3.69 1.96
CA LEU A 51 -12.25 -3.24 3.24
C LEU A 51 -12.93 -1.94 3.69
N LEU A 52 -12.91 -1.65 5.00
CA LEU A 52 -13.35 -0.36 5.53
C LEU A 52 -12.26 0.69 5.29
N ALA A 53 -12.21 1.20 4.07
CA ALA A 53 -11.13 2.04 3.59
C ALA A 53 -11.49 3.53 3.72
N ASP A 54 -10.95 4.19 4.74
CA ASP A 54 -10.98 5.65 4.85
C ASP A 54 -9.66 6.26 4.36
N GLU A 55 -9.70 7.49 3.87
CA GLU A 55 -8.46 8.24 3.67
C GLU A 55 -7.72 8.39 5.01
N TYR A 56 -6.43 8.06 5.04
CA TYR A 56 -5.59 8.12 6.24
C TYR A 56 -5.58 9.50 6.88
N ARG A 57 -5.68 10.55 6.07
CA ARG A 57 -5.75 11.95 6.53
C ARG A 57 -7.03 12.24 7.32
N ARG A 58 -8.11 11.51 7.06
CA ARG A 58 -9.40 11.63 7.76
C ARG A 58 -9.48 10.72 8.97
N ASN A 59 -9.07 9.46 8.81
CA ASN A 59 -9.04 8.48 9.89
C ASN A 59 -7.79 7.61 9.81
N ARG A 60 -6.86 7.81 10.76
CA ARG A 60 -5.58 7.06 10.78
C ARG A 60 -5.77 5.58 11.12
N THR A 61 -6.83 5.23 11.85
CA THR A 61 -7.10 3.86 12.29
C THR A 61 -7.55 3.00 11.12
N THR A 62 -8.47 3.51 10.30
CA THR A 62 -9.05 2.81 9.14
C THR A 62 -8.41 3.20 7.80
N GLY A 63 -7.47 4.14 7.79
CA GLY A 63 -6.69 4.45 6.60
C GLY A 63 -5.33 3.77 6.56
N GLY A 64 -4.90 3.11 7.64
CA GLY A 64 -3.60 2.44 7.74
C GLY A 64 -3.70 0.95 7.44
N PHE A 65 -2.68 0.38 6.79
CA PHE A 65 -2.57 -1.06 6.59
C PHE A 65 -1.11 -1.51 6.48
N VAL A 66 -0.90 -2.82 6.57
CA VAL A 66 0.38 -3.45 6.28
C VAL A 66 0.23 -4.52 5.21
N ILE A 67 1.27 -4.71 4.41
CA ILE A 67 1.38 -5.78 3.42
C ILE A 67 2.30 -6.86 3.98
N ILE A 68 1.84 -8.09 3.88
CA ILE A 68 2.50 -9.28 4.41
C ILE A 68 2.76 -10.22 3.24
N ASP A 69 4.00 -10.69 3.13
CA ASP A 69 4.34 -11.81 2.25
C ASP A 69 3.83 -13.11 2.88
N GLU A 70 3.01 -13.84 2.13
CA GLU A 70 2.33 -15.04 2.60
C GLU A 70 3.22 -16.28 2.59
N ALA A 71 4.32 -16.25 1.83
CA ALA A 71 5.29 -17.34 1.83
C ALA A 71 6.20 -17.28 3.07
N THR A 72 6.54 -16.07 3.52
CA THR A 72 7.49 -15.84 4.61
C THR A 72 6.86 -15.33 5.91
N ASN A 73 5.58 -14.95 5.88
CA ASN A 73 4.86 -14.27 6.97
C ASN A 73 5.53 -12.97 7.45
N ARG A 74 6.38 -12.36 6.62
CA ARG A 74 7.06 -11.10 6.94
C ARG A 74 6.25 -9.91 6.46
N THR A 75 6.22 -8.86 7.27
CA THR A 75 5.73 -7.55 6.84
C THR A 75 6.71 -6.97 5.83
N VAL A 76 6.26 -6.77 4.60
CA VAL A 76 7.08 -6.26 3.48
C VAL A 76 6.83 -4.79 3.19
N GLY A 77 5.76 -4.20 3.76
CA GLY A 77 5.48 -2.79 3.62
C GLY A 77 4.36 -2.31 4.53
N ALA A 78 4.30 -1.00 4.73
CA ALA A 78 3.20 -0.30 5.36
C ALA A 78 2.60 0.70 4.37
N GLY A 79 1.30 0.96 4.48
CA GLY A 79 0.59 1.82 3.54
C GLY A 79 -0.42 2.73 4.23
N MET A 80 -0.66 3.86 3.57
CA MET A 80 -1.69 4.83 3.91
C MET A 80 -2.65 4.93 2.73
N ILE A 81 -3.93 4.79 2.99
CA ILE A 81 -4.98 4.94 1.99
C ILE A 81 -5.11 6.43 1.69
N VAL A 82 -4.89 6.81 0.43
CA VAL A 82 -5.04 8.19 -0.06
C VAL A 82 -6.34 8.40 -0.82
N GLU A 83 -6.95 7.32 -1.27
CA GLU A 83 -8.18 7.28 -2.06
C GLU A 83 -8.75 5.86 -1.96
N ALA A 84 -10.06 5.75 -1.80
CA ALA A 84 -10.80 4.50 -1.81
C ALA A 84 -12.01 4.66 -2.74
N ALA A 85 -12.22 3.69 -3.64
CA ALA A 85 -13.28 3.67 -4.63
C ALA A 85 -14.02 2.34 -4.59
#